data_AF-A0AAU5ZHI2-F1
#
_entry.id   AF-A0AAU5ZHI2-F1
#
_cell.length_a   1.000
_cell.length_b   1.000
_cell.length_c   1.000
_cell.angle_alpha   90.00
_cell.angle_beta   90.00
_cell.angle_gamma   90.00
#
_symmetry.space_group_name_H-M   'P 1'
#
loop_
_entity.id
_entity.type
_entity.pdbx_description
1 polymer ?
#
loop_
_entity_poly.entity_id
_entity_poly.type
_entity_poly.pdbx_seq_one_letter_code
_entity_poly.pdbx_strand_id
1 'polypeptide(L)'
;MPRFRQRWFQWRLRRAGRRAPAEDLAALLEGGWRERLAATWLVAAGRRAELRPVIERGLLGDVPSGDRWSYCPALACLGTEDDARILVAYLDRALSLAPEEDGFAIQCQPEALATLMYLDQQLGTDHARRFLAADGPWERWLGSVNVSLAHYQDAVRADVVFAAGGDPGIRRMVKLQRR
;
A
#
# COMPACT_ATOMS: atom_id res chain seq x y z
N MET A 1 -17.09 11.63 -11.44
CA MET A 1 -17.09 12.60 -10.32
C MET A 1 -17.66 11.91 -9.10
N PRO A 2 -17.02 12.02 -7.93
CA PRO A 2 -17.48 11.34 -6.73
C PRO A 2 -18.79 11.95 -6.22
N ARG A 3 -19.63 11.11 -5.60
CA ARG A 3 -20.92 11.55 -5.02
C ARG A 3 -20.68 12.52 -3.86
N PHE A 4 -21.69 13.33 -3.53
CA PHE A 4 -21.60 14.29 -2.43
C PHE A 4 -21.10 13.68 -1.11
N ARG A 5 -21.68 12.56 -0.65
CA ARG A 5 -21.27 11.89 0.59
C ARG A 5 -19.80 11.45 0.56
N GLN A 6 -19.34 10.93 -0.57
CA GLN A 6 -17.95 10.51 -0.75
C GLN A 6 -17.01 11.71 -0.75
N ARG A 7 -17.34 12.76 -1.52
CA ARG A 7 -16.57 14.02 -1.54
C ARG A 7 -16.44 14.62 -0.14
N TRP A 8 -17.53 14.60 0.62
CA TRP A 8 -17.56 15.11 1.99
C TRP A 8 -16.67 14.28 2.92
N PHE A 9 -16.75 12.95 2.84
CA PHE A 9 -15.87 12.05 3.58
C PHE A 9 -14.39 12.28 3.22
N GLN A 10 -14.03 12.27 1.94
CA GLN A 10 -12.67 12.51 1.48
C GLN A 10 -12.14 13.88 1.89
N TRP A 11 -12.99 14.92 1.88
CA TRP A 11 -12.62 16.24 2.40
C TRP A 11 -12.32 16.20 3.90
N ARG A 12 -13.17 15.54 4.71
CA ARG A 12 -12.94 15.38 6.15
C ARG A 12 -11.68 14.57 6.43
N LEU A 13 -11.46 13.47 5.70
CA LEU A 13 -10.28 12.62 5.83
C LEU A 13 -9.00 13.42 5.59
N ARG A 14 -8.91 14.15 4.47
CA ARG A 14 -7.75 15.02 4.18
C ARG A 14 -7.57 16.13 5.22
N ARG A 15 -8.67 16.72 5.69
CA ARG A 15 -8.61 17.76 6.74
C ARG A 15 -8.11 17.19 8.06
N ALA A 16 -8.56 16.01 8.47
CA ALA A 16 -8.10 15.33 9.66
C ALA A 16 -6.63 14.91 9.52
N GLY A 17 -6.25 14.29 8.40
CA GLY A 17 -4.87 13.87 8.13
C GLY A 17 -3.86 15.01 8.17
N ARG A 18 -4.23 16.21 7.71
CA ARG A 18 -3.39 17.42 7.80
C ARG A 18 -3.30 18.04 9.19
N ARG A 19 -4.25 17.76 10.09
CA ARG A 19 -4.39 18.46 11.38
C ARG A 19 -4.06 17.58 12.58
N ALA A 20 -4.16 16.27 12.45
CA ALA A 20 -3.81 15.35 13.52
C ALA A 20 -2.34 15.55 13.91
N PRO A 21 -2.01 15.62 15.21
CA PRO A 21 -0.63 15.65 15.67
C PRO A 21 0.18 14.46 15.14
N ALA A 22 1.47 14.67 14.90
CA ALA A 22 2.31 13.61 14.31
C ALA A 22 2.51 12.47 15.32
N GLU A 23 2.68 12.81 16.59
CA GLU A 23 2.79 11.90 17.73
C GLU A 23 1.57 10.98 17.87
N ASP A 24 0.35 11.51 17.69
CA ASP A 24 -0.88 10.73 17.76
C ASP A 24 -0.96 9.73 16.60
N LEU A 25 -0.60 10.18 15.39
CA LEU A 25 -0.57 9.31 14.22
C LEU A 25 0.51 8.23 14.36
N ALA A 26 1.69 8.56 14.90
CA ALA A 26 2.74 7.60 15.17
C ALA A 26 2.29 6.53 16.18
N ALA A 27 1.65 6.94 17.28
CA ALA A 27 1.09 6.01 18.26
C ALA A 27 0.03 5.07 17.66
N LEU A 28 -0.81 5.57 16.76
CA LEU A 28 -1.79 4.73 16.07
C LEU A 28 -1.15 3.76 15.07
N LEU A 29 -0.09 4.16 14.36
CA LEU A 29 0.65 3.29 13.43
C LEU A 29 1.31 2.12 14.17
N GLU A 30 1.80 2.35 15.39
CA GLU A 30 2.39 1.35 16.27
C GLU A 30 1.34 0.51 17.04
N GLY A 31 0.06 0.89 16.95
CA GLY A 31 -1.06 0.19 17.57
C GLY A 31 -1.51 -1.08 16.83
N GLY A 32 -2.75 -1.50 17.10
CA GLY A 32 -3.39 -2.64 16.43
C GLY A 32 -3.67 -2.39 14.95
N TRP A 33 -4.07 -3.45 14.23
CA TRP A 33 -4.26 -3.37 12.77
C TRP A 33 -5.34 -2.36 12.34
N ARG A 34 -6.37 -2.12 13.16
CA ARG A 34 -7.44 -1.15 12.86
C ARG A 34 -6.97 0.28 13.04
N GLU A 35 -6.27 0.54 14.13
CA GLU A 35 -5.66 1.82 14.47
C GLU A 35 -4.66 2.21 13.38
N ARG A 36 -3.80 1.27 13.00
CA ARG A 36 -2.82 1.43 11.93
C ARG A 36 -3.47 1.70 10.59
N LEU A 37 -4.48 0.93 10.20
CA LEU A 37 -5.20 1.16 8.94
C LEU A 37 -5.80 2.57 8.89
N ALA A 38 -6.42 3.02 9.98
CA ALA A 38 -6.98 4.37 10.07
C ALA A 38 -5.87 5.44 9.97
N ALA A 39 -4.76 5.25 10.68
CA ALA A 39 -3.63 6.16 10.66
C ALA A 39 -3.01 6.25 9.26
N THR A 40 -2.79 5.13 8.57
CA THR A 40 -2.26 5.15 7.19
C THR A 40 -3.16 5.96 6.27
N TRP A 41 -4.49 5.81 6.34
CA TRP A 41 -5.38 6.62 5.50
C TRP A 41 -5.29 8.12 5.81
N LEU A 42 -5.07 8.49 7.08
CA LEU A 42 -4.82 9.88 7.48
C LEU A 42 -3.46 10.39 6.97
N VAL A 43 -2.41 9.56 7.03
CA VAL A 43 -1.09 9.86 6.44
C VAL A 43 -1.20 10.06 4.93
N ALA A 44 -1.81 9.11 4.22
CA ALA A 44 -1.97 9.12 2.77
C ALA A 44 -2.74 10.37 2.30
N ALA A 45 -3.91 10.61 2.88
CA ALA A 45 -4.76 11.76 2.53
C ALA A 45 -4.16 13.10 2.97
N GLY A 46 -3.37 13.09 4.06
CA GLY A 46 -2.67 14.26 4.59
C GLY A 46 -1.32 14.54 3.93
N ARG A 47 -0.77 13.60 3.16
CA ARG A 47 0.61 13.60 2.63
C ARG A 47 1.67 13.86 3.72
N ARG A 48 1.57 13.13 4.84
CA ARG A 48 2.40 13.30 6.05
C ARG A 48 3.75 12.58 5.92
N ALA A 49 4.67 13.13 5.14
CA ALA A 49 5.97 12.52 4.85
C ALA A 49 6.87 12.34 6.09
N GLU A 50 6.67 13.14 7.13
CA GLU A 50 7.42 13.05 8.39
C GLU A 50 7.18 11.74 9.16
N LEU A 51 6.11 11.01 8.85
CA LEU A 51 5.79 9.72 9.46
C LEU A 51 6.39 8.53 8.70
N ARG A 52 7.09 8.78 7.58
CA ARG A 52 7.76 7.73 6.79
C ARG A 52 8.67 6.83 7.64
N PRO A 53 9.51 7.33 8.58
CA PRO A 53 10.34 6.44 9.40
C PRO A 53 9.53 5.49 10.29
N VAL A 54 8.32 5.88 10.71
CA VAL A 54 7.43 5.01 11.49
C VAL A 54 6.85 3.93 10.59
N ILE A 55 6.43 4.30 9.37
CA ILE A 55 5.93 3.37 8.35
C ILE A 55 7.01 2.36 7.95
N GLU A 56 8.24 2.82 7.71
CA GLU A 56 9.38 1.97 7.37
C GLU A 56 9.65 0.94 8.48
N ARG A 57 9.82 1.38 9.72
CA ARG A 57 10.01 0.47 10.87
C ARG A 57 8.84 -0.51 11.00
N GLY A 58 7.62 -0.03 10.83
CA GLY A 58 6.40 -0.83 10.91
C GLY A 58 6.25 -1.84 9.78
N LEU A 59 6.75 -1.54 8.57
CA LEU A 59 6.72 -2.44 7.42
C LEU A 59 7.88 -3.45 7.46
N LEU A 60 9.08 -3.02 7.89
CA LEU A 60 10.30 -3.84 7.93
C LEU A 60 10.52 -4.63 9.23
N GLY A 61 9.71 -4.39 10.28
CA GLY A 61 9.88 -5.05 11.58
C GLY A 61 9.93 -6.58 11.53
N ASP A 62 10.41 -7.19 12.63
CA ASP A 62 11.03 -8.52 12.64
C ASP A 62 10.15 -9.69 12.15
N VAL A 63 8.85 -9.66 12.46
CA VAL A 63 7.89 -10.70 12.06
C VAL A 63 7.00 -10.17 10.94
N PRO A 64 7.04 -10.74 9.72
CA PRO A 64 6.06 -10.42 8.69
C PRO A 64 4.65 -10.50 9.29
N SER A 65 3.79 -9.51 9.04
CA SER A 65 2.38 -9.55 9.43
C SER A 65 1.47 -9.13 8.28
N GLY A 66 0.33 -9.80 8.13
CA GLY A 66 -0.54 -9.67 6.95
C GLY A 66 -1.13 -8.28 6.88
N ASP A 67 -1.41 -7.69 8.03
CA ASP A 67 -1.91 -6.32 8.17
C ASP A 67 -0.93 -5.22 7.70
N ARG A 68 0.31 -5.56 7.33
CA ARG A 68 1.30 -4.60 6.80
C ARG A 68 0.95 -4.08 5.41
N TRP A 69 0.04 -4.73 4.68
CA TRP A 69 -0.54 -4.17 3.43
C TRP A 69 -1.10 -2.77 3.64
N SER A 70 -1.56 -2.47 4.86
CA SER A 70 -2.15 -1.19 5.22
C SER A 70 -1.19 -0.01 5.03
N TYR A 71 0.13 -0.21 4.94
CA TYR A 71 1.10 0.87 4.70
C TYR A 71 1.20 1.30 3.22
N CYS A 72 0.86 0.40 2.28
CA CYS A 72 1.04 0.62 0.84
C CYS A 72 0.34 1.90 0.32
N PRO A 73 -0.92 2.21 0.71
CA PRO A 73 -1.57 3.44 0.27
C PRO A 73 -0.85 4.72 0.70
N ALA A 74 -0.23 4.76 1.88
CA ALA A 74 0.56 5.92 2.30
C ALA A 74 1.80 6.09 1.43
N LEU A 75 2.58 5.02 1.23
CA LEU A 75 3.78 5.07 0.40
C LEU A 75 3.46 5.47 -1.05
N ALA A 76 2.37 4.93 -1.62
CA ALA A 76 1.87 5.31 -2.94
C ALA A 76 1.51 6.81 -3.04
N CYS A 77 0.88 7.37 -1.99
CA CYS A 77 0.46 8.77 -1.97
C CYS A 77 1.60 9.75 -1.70
N LEU A 78 2.60 9.34 -0.91
CA LEU A 78 3.82 10.11 -0.70
C LEU A 78 4.64 10.17 -1.99
N GLY A 79 4.82 9.01 -2.64
CA GLY A 79 5.20 8.94 -4.04
C GLY A 79 6.62 9.36 -4.35
N THR A 80 7.57 9.14 -3.44
CA THR A 80 8.98 9.52 -3.60
C THR A 80 9.87 8.30 -3.80
N GLU A 81 11.10 8.54 -4.26
CA GLU A 81 12.14 7.51 -4.40
C GLU A 81 12.41 6.79 -3.06
N ASP A 82 12.35 7.50 -1.93
CA ASP A 82 12.52 6.88 -0.60
C ASP A 82 11.39 5.89 -0.30
N ASP A 83 10.16 6.18 -0.74
CA ASP A 83 9.02 5.28 -0.57
C ASP A 83 9.20 4.00 -1.42
N ALA A 84 9.77 4.13 -2.62
CA ALA A 84 10.13 2.98 -3.45
C ALA A 84 11.22 2.12 -2.80
N ARG A 85 12.27 2.73 -2.22
CA ARG A 85 13.33 1.99 -1.51
C ARG A 85 12.81 1.18 -0.32
N ILE A 86 11.85 1.72 0.42
CA ILE A 86 11.19 0.99 1.53
C ILE A 86 10.50 -0.27 1.01
N LEU A 87 9.75 -0.17 -0.10
CA LEU A 87 9.07 -1.31 -0.71
C LEU A 87 10.06 -2.34 -1.27
N VAL A 88 11.15 -1.87 -1.89
CA VAL A 88 12.25 -2.71 -2.38
C VAL A 88 12.87 -3.52 -1.24
N ALA A 89 13.19 -2.88 -0.11
CA ALA A 89 13.75 -3.56 1.06
C ALA A 89 12.77 -4.58 1.67
N TYR A 90 11.48 -4.22 1.75
CA TYR A 90 10.44 -5.14 2.20
C TYR A 90 10.35 -6.37 1.28
N LEU A 91 10.30 -6.17 -0.04
CA LEU A 91 10.16 -7.24 -1.03
C LEU A 91 11.38 -8.17 -1.07
N ASP A 92 12.60 -7.64 -0.92
CA ASP A 92 13.81 -8.48 -0.79
C ASP A 92 13.69 -9.48 0.35
N ARG A 93 13.24 -9.01 1.52
CA ARG A 93 13.03 -9.88 2.68
C ARG A 93 11.86 -10.82 2.43
N ALA A 94 10.70 -10.28 2.07
CA ALA A 94 9.45 -11.01 2.05
C ALA A 94 9.36 -12.08 0.96
N LEU A 95 10.02 -11.90 -0.19
CA LEU A 95 10.06 -12.91 -1.26
C LEU A 95 11.17 -13.96 -1.07
N SER A 96 12.08 -13.76 -0.10
CA SER A 96 13.11 -14.74 0.27
C SER A 96 12.65 -15.76 1.30
N LEU A 97 11.56 -15.47 2.01
CA LEU A 97 11.03 -16.32 3.06
C LEU A 97 10.33 -17.54 2.47
N ALA A 98 10.54 -18.70 3.10
CA ALA A 98 9.82 -19.92 2.73
C ALA A 98 8.31 -19.72 2.97
N PRO A 99 7.44 -20.20 2.06
CA PRO A 99 6.01 -20.22 2.30
C PRO A 99 5.73 -21.08 3.54
N GLU A 100 5.08 -20.51 4.57
CA GLU A 100 4.76 -21.25 5.79
C GLU A 100 3.79 -22.41 5.51
N GLU A 101 4.02 -23.56 6.17
CA GLU A 101 3.26 -24.81 5.99
C GLU A 101 1.76 -24.66 6.34
N ASP A 102 1.40 -23.71 7.21
CA ASP A 102 0.04 -23.53 7.73
C ASP A 102 -0.82 -22.55 6.91
N GLY A 103 -0.49 -22.32 5.64
CA GLY A 103 -1.40 -21.85 4.60
C GLY A 103 -2.02 -20.45 4.75
N PHE A 104 -1.78 -19.73 5.85
CA PHE A 104 -2.45 -18.46 6.15
C PHE A 104 -1.54 -17.33 6.62
N ALA A 105 -0.22 -17.48 6.54
CA ALA A 105 0.68 -16.39 6.87
C ALA A 105 0.81 -15.39 5.70
N ILE A 106 0.07 -14.29 5.81
CA ILE A 106 0.67 -12.96 5.73
C ILE A 106 1.19 -12.57 4.34
N GLN A 107 0.26 -12.18 3.48
CA GLN A 107 0.56 -11.71 2.13
C GLN A 107 0.39 -10.19 2.08
N CYS A 108 1.50 -9.46 2.02
CA CYS A 108 1.46 -8.10 1.47
C CYS A 108 2.45 -7.89 0.33
N GLN A 109 3.09 -8.97 -0.14
CA GLN A 109 3.96 -8.99 -1.31
C GLN A 109 3.20 -8.54 -2.58
N PRO A 110 1.96 -8.99 -2.86
CA PRO A 110 1.20 -8.50 -4.01
C PRO A 110 0.96 -6.99 -3.95
N GLU A 111 0.51 -6.47 -2.81
CA GLU A 111 0.23 -5.05 -2.58
C GLU A 111 1.50 -4.21 -2.67
N ALA A 112 2.59 -4.66 -2.03
CA ALA A 112 3.87 -3.97 -2.04
C ALA A 112 4.50 -3.94 -3.44
N LEU A 113 4.47 -5.05 -4.17
CA LEU A 113 4.99 -5.12 -5.54
C LEU A 113 4.16 -4.26 -6.49
N ALA A 114 2.83 -4.33 -6.42
CA ALA A 114 1.97 -3.47 -7.22
C ALA A 114 2.15 -1.98 -6.88
N THR A 115 2.39 -1.65 -5.61
CA THR A 115 2.70 -0.28 -5.19
C THR A 115 4.04 0.18 -5.76
N LEU A 116 5.06 -0.68 -5.75
CA LEU A 116 6.36 -0.38 -6.35
C LEU A 116 6.23 -0.15 -7.85
N MET A 117 5.50 -1.01 -8.57
CA MET A 117 5.22 -0.83 -10.00
C MET A 117 4.47 0.48 -10.28
N TYR A 118 3.54 0.88 -9.40
CA TYR A 118 2.87 2.18 -9.51
C TYR A 118 3.86 3.33 -9.36
N LEU A 119 4.75 3.27 -8.35
CA LEU A 119 5.79 4.29 -8.13
C LEU A 119 6.76 4.37 -9.30
N ASP A 120 7.22 3.23 -9.83
CA ASP A 120 8.07 3.17 -11.02
C ASP A 120 7.44 3.90 -12.21
N GLN A 121 6.14 3.70 -12.44
CA GLN A 121 5.43 4.44 -13.48
C GLN A 121 5.36 5.95 -13.19
N GLN A 122 5.14 6.37 -11.95
CA GLN A 122 5.05 7.79 -11.60
C GLN A 122 6.40 8.51 -11.64
N LEU A 123 7.47 7.80 -11.26
CA LEU A 123 8.83 8.34 -11.11
C LEU A 123 9.69 8.14 -12.37
N GLY A 124 9.27 7.28 -13.29
CA GLY A 124 10.07 6.92 -14.47
C GLY A 124 11.26 6.00 -14.13
N THR A 125 11.12 5.17 -13.10
CA THR A 125 12.13 4.22 -12.62
C THR A 125 11.75 2.77 -12.94
N ASP A 126 12.63 1.81 -12.64
CA ASP A 126 12.44 0.39 -12.95
C ASP A 126 12.76 -0.56 -11.77
N HIS A 127 12.56 -0.13 -10.53
CA HIS A 127 12.90 -0.89 -9.33
C HIS A 127 12.22 -2.26 -9.27
N ALA A 128 10.97 -2.36 -9.75
CA ALA A 128 10.20 -3.59 -9.78
C ALA A 128 10.76 -4.63 -10.75
N ARG A 129 11.55 -4.21 -11.76
CA ARG A 129 12.04 -5.08 -12.85
C ARG A 129 12.78 -6.30 -12.34
N ARG A 130 13.56 -6.18 -11.26
CA ARG A 130 14.33 -7.28 -10.69
C ARG A 130 13.47 -8.36 -10.02
N PHE A 131 12.29 -7.99 -9.53
CA PHE A 131 11.36 -8.94 -8.92
C PHE A 131 10.53 -9.67 -9.98
N LEU A 132 10.23 -8.97 -11.09
CA LEU A 132 9.36 -9.42 -12.19
C LEU A 132 10.11 -10.09 -13.36
N ALA A 133 11.43 -10.21 -13.29
CA ALA A 133 12.21 -10.91 -14.31
C ALA A 133 11.73 -12.36 -14.44
N ALA A 134 11.89 -12.96 -15.63
CA ALA A 134 11.63 -14.38 -15.84
C ALA A 134 12.44 -15.23 -14.86
N ASP A 135 11.80 -16.24 -14.27
CA ASP A 135 12.30 -17.05 -13.16
C ASP A 135 12.71 -16.21 -11.94
N GLY A 136 12.20 -14.98 -11.81
CA GLY A 136 12.58 -14.02 -10.77
C GLY A 136 11.96 -14.33 -9.40
N PRO A 137 12.29 -13.51 -8.38
CA PRO A 137 11.76 -13.68 -7.01
C PRO A 137 10.23 -13.78 -6.93
N TRP A 138 9.50 -13.04 -7.76
CA TRP A 138 8.04 -13.10 -7.80
C TRP A 138 7.52 -14.44 -8.32
N GLU A 139 8.03 -14.92 -9.47
CA GLU A 139 7.58 -16.18 -10.07
C GLU A 139 7.94 -17.39 -9.22
N ARG A 140 9.11 -17.37 -8.56
CA ARG A 140 9.54 -18.46 -7.67
C ARG A 140 8.76 -18.52 -6.35
N TRP A 141 8.14 -17.42 -5.95
CA TRP A 141 7.34 -17.38 -4.74
C TRP A 141 6.01 -18.11 -4.96
N LEU A 142 5.74 -19.20 -4.21
CA LEU A 142 4.55 -20.03 -4.38
C LEU A 142 3.23 -19.26 -4.25
N GLY A 143 3.21 -18.17 -3.48
CA GLY A 143 2.03 -17.32 -3.33
C GLY A 143 1.65 -16.53 -4.59
N SER A 144 2.49 -16.51 -5.63
CA SER A 144 2.18 -15.84 -6.90
C SER A 144 1.16 -16.61 -7.75
N VAL A 145 1.03 -17.93 -7.51
CA VAL A 145 0.10 -18.80 -8.23
C VAL A 145 -1.32 -18.37 -7.89
N ASN A 146 -2.01 -17.75 -8.85
CA ASN A 146 -3.34 -17.12 -8.76
C ASN A 146 -3.39 -15.64 -8.32
N VAL A 147 -2.25 -14.96 -8.21
CA VAL A 147 -2.24 -13.51 -7.96
C VAL A 147 -2.23 -12.72 -9.26
N SER A 148 -3.21 -11.84 -9.43
CA SER A 148 -3.22 -10.85 -10.52
C SER A 148 -2.61 -9.53 -10.07
N LEU A 149 -1.36 -9.25 -10.44
CA LEU A 149 -0.72 -7.97 -10.12
C LEU A 149 -1.47 -6.77 -10.73
N ALA A 150 -2.11 -6.95 -11.89
CA ALA A 150 -2.93 -5.92 -12.51
C ALA A 150 -4.10 -5.50 -11.59
N HIS A 151 -4.74 -6.45 -10.91
CA HIS A 151 -5.80 -6.16 -9.94
C HIS A 151 -5.29 -5.27 -8.80
N TYR A 152 -4.11 -5.57 -8.26
CA TYR A 152 -3.50 -4.78 -7.20
C TYR A 152 -3.04 -3.40 -7.68
N GLN A 153 -2.52 -3.28 -8.91
CA GLN A 153 -2.18 -1.98 -9.48
C GLN A 153 -3.41 -1.08 -9.65
N ASP A 154 -4.53 -1.63 -10.09
CA ASP A 154 -5.79 -0.91 -10.18
C ASP A 154 -6.28 -0.46 -8.79
N ALA A 155 -6.13 -1.31 -7.77
CA ALA A 155 -6.43 -0.97 -6.38
C ALA A 155 -5.55 0.19 -5.88
N VAL A 156 -4.23 0.14 -6.09
CA VAL A 156 -3.30 1.22 -5.71
C VAL A 156 -3.67 2.54 -6.40
N ARG A 157 -3.96 2.52 -7.71
CA ARG A 157 -4.42 3.72 -8.44
C ARG A 157 -5.70 4.27 -7.83
N ALA A 158 -6.66 3.40 -7.52
CA ALA A 158 -7.92 3.78 -6.91
C ALA A 158 -7.72 4.41 -5.52
N ASP A 159 -6.83 3.85 -4.69
CA ASP A 159 -6.51 4.36 -3.37
C ASP A 159 -5.86 5.76 -3.43
N VAL A 160 -4.90 5.96 -4.33
CA VAL A 160 -4.27 7.28 -4.53
C VAL A 160 -5.30 8.32 -5.00
N VAL A 161 -6.14 7.96 -5.97
CA VAL A 161 -7.23 8.83 -6.44
C VAL A 161 -8.20 9.14 -5.31
N PHE A 162 -8.55 8.15 -4.49
CA PHE A 162 -9.46 8.33 -3.37
C PHE A 162 -8.87 9.27 -2.31
N ALA A 163 -7.61 9.06 -1.91
CA ALA A 163 -6.89 9.89 -0.95
C ALA A 163 -6.78 11.35 -1.42
N ALA A 164 -6.61 11.57 -2.72
CA ALA A 164 -6.61 12.90 -3.34
C ALA A 164 -7.99 13.57 -3.39
N GLY A 165 -9.08 12.84 -3.10
CA GLY A 165 -10.46 13.33 -3.20
C GLY A 165 -11.08 13.19 -4.59
N GLY A 166 -10.44 12.41 -5.46
CA GLY A 166 -10.95 12.05 -6.78
C GLY A 166 -11.95 10.90 -6.74
N ASP A 167 -12.41 10.50 -7.93
CA ASP A 167 -13.36 9.40 -8.13
C ASP A 167 -12.59 8.11 -8.46
N PRO A 168 -12.46 7.17 -7.52
CA PRO A 168 -11.67 5.95 -7.70
C PRO A 168 -12.35 4.92 -8.62
N GLY A 169 -13.57 5.18 -9.11
CA GLY A 169 -14.23 4.26 -10.05
C GLY A 169 -14.72 2.94 -9.45
N ILE A 170 -14.62 2.73 -8.13
CA ILE A 170 -14.93 1.47 -7.40
C ILE A 170 -16.28 0.85 -7.80
N ARG A 171 -17.31 1.64 -8.09
CA ARG A 171 -18.62 1.10 -8.53
C ARG A 171 -18.61 0.46 -9.92
N ARG A 172 -17.75 0.91 -10.84
CA ARG A 172 -17.59 0.26 -12.15
C ARG A 172 -16.93 -1.10 -11.96
N MET A 173 -15.93 -1.18 -11.10
CA MET A 173 -15.24 -2.43 -10.74
C MET A 173 -16.20 -3.44 -10.10
N VAL A 174 -17.00 -3.03 -9.10
CA VAL A 174 -18.00 -3.90 -8.45
C VAL A 174 -19.08 -4.39 -9.42
N LYS A 175 -19.44 -3.60 -10.44
CA LYS A 175 -20.41 -4.03 -11.46
C LYS A 175 -19.83 -5.04 -12.46
N LEU A 176 -18.53 -4.95 -12.76
CA LEU A 176 -17.83 -5.87 -13.65
C LEU A 176 -17.54 -7.22 -12.99
N GLN A 177 -17.29 -7.23 -11.67
CA GLN A 177 -17.08 -8.46 -10.89
C GLN A 177 -18.37 -9.26 -10.61
N ARG A 178 -19.55 -8.72 -10.94
CA ARG A 178 -20.87 -9.36 -10.74
C ARG A 178 -21.50 -9.86 -12.04
N ARG A 179 -20.75 -9.84 -13.14
CA ARG A 179 -21.14 -10.38 -14.45
C ARG A 179 -20.24 -11.57 -14.77
#